data_AF-A0A7D9EGW2-F1
#
_entry.id   AF-A0A7D9EGW2-F1
#
_cell.length_a   1.000
_cell.length_b   1.000
_cell.length_c   1.000
_cell.angle_alpha   90.00
_cell.angle_beta   90.00
_cell.angle_gamma   90.00
#
_symmetry.space_group_name_H-M   'P 1'
#
loop_
_entity.id
_entity.type
_entity.pdbx_description
1 polymer ?
#
loop_
_entity_poly.entity_id
_entity_poly.type
_entity_poly.pdbx_seq_one_letter_code
_entity_poly.pdbx_strand_id
1 'polypeptide(L)'
;MWIRPEVHPCQRSRNDIPKHEKSDYVDLLNMVQRHTRCSTSYCLRKKSNETELKCRFHFPFDICPKTKLEFEKVHTPGDNVHYRAKIVTKRNDSRLNNHQQLQLQEWRANCDIQVVIDHYPCVEYLTKYAAKGLIAG
;
A
#
# COMPACT_ATOMS: atom_id res chain seq x y z
N MET A 1 1.75 -23.91 6.65
CA MET A 1 2.02 -23.45 5.27
C MET A 1 0.68 -23.01 4.68
N TRP A 2 0.58 -21.82 4.08
CA TRP A 2 -0.67 -21.37 3.43
C TRP A 2 -0.83 -22.07 2.06
N ILE A 3 -2.06 -22.46 1.72
CA ILE A 3 -2.41 -23.15 0.48
C ILE A 3 -3.35 -22.24 -0.30
N ARG A 4 -3.06 -22.03 -1.59
CA ARG A 4 -3.89 -21.21 -2.45
C ARG A 4 -5.28 -21.84 -2.61
N PRO A 5 -6.38 -21.10 -2.38
CA PRO A 5 -7.73 -21.63 -2.57
C PRO A 5 -8.02 -21.91 -4.05
N GLU A 6 -8.88 -22.90 -4.31
CA GLU A 6 -9.31 -23.26 -5.67
C GLU A 6 -10.10 -22.11 -6.33
N VAL A 7 -11.00 -21.49 -5.56
CA VAL A 7 -11.76 -20.32 -6.00
C VAL A 7 -11.07 -19.05 -5.52
N HIS A 8 -10.95 -18.05 -6.40
CA HIS A 8 -10.33 -16.78 -6.03
C HIS A 8 -11.17 -16.08 -4.95
N PRO A 9 -10.61 -15.67 -3.80
CA PRO A 9 -11.40 -15.15 -2.69
C PRO A 9 -12.25 -13.93 -3.10
N CYS A 10 -11.75 -13.08 -3.99
CA CYS A 10 -12.49 -11.91 -4.52
C CYS A 10 -13.79 -12.25 -5.28
N GLN A 11 -13.98 -13.49 -5.73
CA GLN A 11 -15.20 -13.93 -6.42
C GLN A 11 -16.31 -14.36 -5.45
N ARG A 12 -15.96 -14.62 -4.18
CA ARG A 12 -16.95 -15.00 -3.15
C ARG A 12 -17.80 -13.79 -2.78
N SER A 13 -19.13 -13.97 -2.76
CA SER A 13 -20.04 -12.98 -2.21
C SER A 13 -19.88 -12.90 -0.69
N ARG A 14 -19.99 -11.69 -0.12
CA ARG A 14 -19.89 -11.50 1.33
C ARG A 14 -20.96 -12.28 2.10
N ASN A 15 -22.15 -12.46 1.53
CA ASN A 15 -23.24 -13.18 2.17
C ASN A 15 -22.98 -14.68 2.31
N ASP A 16 -22.08 -15.23 1.49
CA ASP A 16 -21.74 -16.66 1.48
C ASP A 16 -20.58 -16.99 2.43
N ILE A 17 -20.10 -15.99 3.19
CA ILE A 17 -18.93 -16.13 4.06
C ILE A 17 -19.41 -16.13 5.52
N PRO A 18 -19.25 -17.24 6.25
CA PRO A 18 -19.53 -17.30 7.67
C PRO A 18 -18.76 -16.21 8.43
N LYS A 19 -19.45 -15.50 9.34
CA LYS A 19 -18.88 -14.37 10.10
C LYS A 19 -17.60 -14.70 10.88
N HIS A 20 -17.39 -15.97 11.22
CA HIS A 20 -16.23 -16.45 11.99
C HIS A 20 -15.16 -17.13 11.12
N GLU A 21 -15.32 -17.14 9.79
CA GLU A 21 -14.36 -17.75 8.87
C GLU A 21 -13.08 -16.90 8.78
N LYS A 22 -12.06 -17.26 9.58
CA LYS A 22 -10.75 -16.60 9.56
C LYS A 22 -9.93 -16.88 8.30
N SER A 23 -10.19 -17.99 7.60
CA SER A 23 -9.50 -18.36 6.36
C SER A 23 -9.72 -17.33 5.27
N ASP A 24 -10.93 -16.77 5.15
CA ASP A 24 -11.26 -15.77 4.12
C ASP A 24 -10.31 -14.56 4.15
N TYR A 25 -10.08 -14.02 5.35
CA TYR A 25 -9.17 -12.90 5.53
C TYR A 25 -7.72 -13.24 5.15
N VAL A 26 -7.24 -14.43 5.55
CA VAL A 26 -5.89 -14.90 5.24
C VAL A 26 -5.72 -15.11 3.73
N ASP A 27 -6.73 -15.65 3.06
CA ASP A 27 -6.73 -15.85 1.62
C ASP A 27 -6.71 -14.51 0.87
N LEU A 28 -7.53 -13.54 1.29
CA LEU A 28 -7.49 -12.18 0.74
C LEU A 28 -6.12 -11.54 0.95
N LEU A 29 -5.55 -11.61 2.15
CA LEU A 29 -4.23 -11.05 2.42
C LEU A 29 -3.16 -11.63 1.50
N ASN A 30 -3.11 -12.94 1.36
CA ASN A 30 -2.09 -13.60 0.56
C ASN A 30 -2.32 -13.46 -0.95
N MET A 31 -3.57 -13.37 -1.40
CA MET A 31 -3.90 -13.28 -2.82
C MET A 31 -3.83 -11.86 -3.37
N VAL A 32 -4.25 -10.84 -2.62
CA VAL A 32 -4.38 -9.47 -3.17
C VAL A 32 -3.54 -8.40 -2.46
N GLN A 33 -3.12 -8.62 -1.22
CA GLN A 33 -2.31 -7.64 -0.48
C GLN A 33 -0.82 -7.98 -0.44
N ARG A 34 -0.46 -9.25 -0.66
CA ARG A 34 0.93 -9.71 -0.64
C ARG A 34 1.60 -9.52 -2.00
N HIS A 35 2.72 -8.82 -2.00
CA HIS A 35 3.64 -8.77 -3.12
C HIS A 35 4.49 -10.04 -3.18
N THR A 36 4.12 -10.97 -4.07
CA THR A 36 4.73 -12.31 -4.13
C THR A 36 6.09 -12.33 -4.80
N ARG A 37 6.21 -11.82 -6.04
CA ARG A 37 7.45 -11.80 -6.81
C ARG A 37 7.55 -10.54 -7.67
N CYS A 38 8.73 -9.94 -7.67
CA CYS A 38 9.06 -8.86 -8.60
C CYS A 38 9.31 -9.41 -10.02
N SER A 39 8.76 -8.75 -11.03
CA SER A 39 9.02 -9.06 -12.45
C SER A 39 9.15 -7.78 -13.29
N THR A 40 9.88 -7.88 -14.41
CA THR A 40 10.04 -6.80 -15.40
C THR A 40 8.73 -6.44 -16.11
N SER A 41 7.81 -7.40 -16.24
CA SER A 41 6.49 -7.17 -16.82
C SER A 41 5.55 -6.36 -15.91
N TYR A 42 5.79 -6.35 -14.60
CA TYR A 42 4.85 -5.77 -13.63
C TYR A 42 5.45 -4.59 -12.87
N CYS A 43 6.43 -4.84 -12.00
CA CYS A 43 6.86 -3.86 -11.00
C CYS A 43 8.32 -3.40 -11.14
N LEU A 44 9.21 -4.20 -11.73
CA LEU A 44 10.61 -3.83 -11.88
C LEU A 44 10.76 -2.75 -12.95
N ARG A 45 11.31 -1.59 -12.57
CA ARG A 45 11.55 -0.44 -13.44
C ARG A 45 12.96 0.11 -13.19
N LYS A 46 13.59 0.63 -14.24
CA LYS A 46 14.80 1.45 -14.11
C LYS A 46 14.39 2.90 -13.87
N LYS A 47 15.00 3.56 -12.90
CA LYS A 47 15.00 5.03 -12.86
C LYS A 47 16.05 5.54 -13.85
N SER A 48 15.84 6.71 -14.44
CA SER A 48 16.71 7.24 -15.52
C SER A 48 18.19 7.29 -15.17
N ASN A 49 18.50 7.42 -13.88
CA ASN A 49 19.86 7.60 -13.37
C ASN A 49 20.39 6.36 -12.61
N GLU A 50 19.68 5.24 -12.66
CA GLU A 50 20.04 4.02 -11.94
C GLU A 50 20.24 2.85 -12.91
N THR A 51 21.31 2.09 -12.70
CA THR A 51 21.63 0.90 -13.50
C THR A 51 20.77 -0.31 -13.10
N GLU A 52 20.36 -0.36 -11.83
CA GLU A 52 19.60 -1.47 -11.25
C GLU A 52 18.08 -1.32 -11.40
N LEU A 53 17.40 -2.47 -11.56
CA LEU A 53 15.94 -2.53 -11.55
C LEU A 53 15.43 -2.46 -10.11
N LYS A 54 14.53 -1.52 -9.83
CA LYS A 54 13.86 -1.41 -8.53
C LYS A 54 12.36 -1.67 -8.67
N CYS A 55 11.76 -2.21 -7.62
CA CYS A 55 10.31 -2.36 -7.56
C CYS A 55 9.67 -0.96 -7.49
N ARG A 56 8.82 -0.63 -8.46
CA ARG A 56 8.10 0.67 -8.51
C ARG A 56 7.15 0.90 -7.34
N PHE A 57 6.82 -0.17 -6.61
CA PHE A 57 5.99 -0.16 -5.40
C PHE A 57 6.82 -0.16 -4.11
N HIS A 58 8.15 -0.07 -4.23
CA HIS A 58 9.08 0.03 -3.10
C HIS A 58 9.17 -1.21 -2.19
N PHE A 59 8.80 -2.39 -2.70
CA PHE A 59 9.07 -3.65 -2.01
C PHE A 59 10.54 -4.08 -2.11
N PRO A 60 11.09 -4.77 -1.09
CA PRO A 60 10.48 -5.05 0.21
C PRO A 60 10.47 -3.81 1.13
N PHE A 61 9.44 -3.67 1.98
CA PHE A 61 9.37 -2.63 3.00
C PHE A 61 10.18 -3.00 4.24
N ASP A 62 10.72 -1.99 4.95
CA ASP A 62 11.44 -2.20 6.21
C ASP A 62 10.51 -2.71 7.32
N ILE A 63 10.98 -3.70 8.08
CA ILE A 63 10.27 -4.20 9.26
C ILE A 63 10.22 -3.09 10.33
N CYS A 64 9.06 -2.95 10.96
CA CYS A 64 8.84 -1.94 11.98
C CYS A 64 8.22 -2.59 13.23
N PRO A 65 8.92 -2.70 14.37
CA PRO A 65 8.42 -3.46 15.52
C PRO A 65 7.24 -2.78 16.24
N LYS A 66 7.11 -1.45 16.13
CA LYS A 66 6.08 -0.64 16.78
C LYS A 66 5.64 0.49 15.86
N THR A 67 4.35 0.83 15.90
CA THR A 67 3.83 2.01 15.21
C THR A 67 4.47 3.27 15.79
N LYS A 68 4.94 4.17 14.93
CA LYS A 68 5.62 5.41 15.33
C LYS A 68 5.28 6.58 14.41
N LEU A 69 5.53 7.78 14.89
CA LEU A 69 5.52 9.00 14.09
C LEU A 69 6.94 9.27 13.58
N GLU A 70 7.04 9.57 12.29
CA GLU A 70 8.25 10.08 11.66
C GLU A 70 7.99 11.48 11.11
N PHE A 71 9.00 12.34 11.23
CA PHE A 71 8.97 13.70 10.71
C PHE A 71 9.96 13.81 9.55
N GLU A 72 9.47 14.14 8.38
CA GLU A 72 10.28 14.30 7.17
C GLU A 72 10.36 15.78 6.82
N LYS A 73 11.57 16.30 6.55
CA LYS A 73 11.74 17.70 6.15
C LYS A 73 11.12 17.93 4.77
N VAL A 74 10.23 18.90 4.66
CA VAL A 74 9.61 19.31 3.40
C VAL A 74 10.53 20.33 2.72
N HIS A 75 10.77 20.15 1.42
CA HIS A 75 11.46 21.17 0.63
C HIS A 75 10.47 22.29 0.32
N THR A 76 10.66 23.42 0.98
CA THR A 76 9.91 24.66 0.77
C THR A 76 10.85 25.75 0.23
N PRO A 77 10.40 26.61 -0.69
CA PRO A 77 11.18 27.78 -1.08
C PRO A 77 11.44 28.70 0.13
N GLY A 78 12.69 29.13 0.31
CA GLY A 78 13.13 30.02 1.40
C GLY A 78 13.88 29.31 2.54
N ASP A 79 14.24 30.07 3.56
CA ASP A 79 15.08 29.60 4.69
C ASP A 79 14.29 28.86 5.78
N ASN A 80 12.96 28.90 5.74
CA ASN A 80 12.12 28.26 6.75
C ASN A 80 12.11 26.73 6.58
N VAL A 81 12.40 26.02 7.66
CA VAL A 81 12.38 24.56 7.70
C VAL A 81 10.99 24.08 8.11
N HIS A 82 10.30 23.41 7.20
CA HIS A 82 9.03 22.74 7.47
C HIS A 82 9.23 21.22 7.59
N TYR A 83 8.41 20.59 8.44
CA TYR A 83 8.36 19.14 8.59
C TYR A 83 6.95 18.64 8.29
N ARG A 84 6.84 17.47 7.68
CA ARG A 84 5.59 16.72 7.57
C ARG A 84 5.62 15.54 8.52
N ALA A 85 4.51 15.30 9.22
CA ALA A 85 4.34 14.12 10.06
C ALA A 85 3.80 12.93 9.25
N LYS A 86 4.32 11.73 9.53
CA LYS A 86 3.90 10.48 8.89
C LYS A 86 3.78 9.38 9.94
N ILE A 87 2.71 8.59 9.86
CA ILE A 87 2.58 7.36 10.65
C ILE A 87 3.27 6.23 9.92
N VAL A 88 4.24 5.59 10.58
CA VAL A 88 4.79 4.31 10.18
C VAL A 88 4.16 3.23 11.04
N THR A 89 3.39 2.35 10.42
CA THR A 89 2.70 1.25 11.11
C THR A 89 3.66 0.14 11.50
N LYS A 90 3.37 -0.53 12.62
CA LYS A 90 4.01 -1.81 12.95
C LYS A 90 3.89 -2.76 11.75
N ARG A 91 5.01 -3.36 11.38
CA ARG A 91 5.15 -4.24 10.21
C ARG A 91 6.05 -5.39 10.56
N ASN A 92 5.51 -6.60 10.48
CA ASN A 92 6.22 -7.86 10.66
C ASN A 92 6.46 -8.61 9.33
N ASP A 93 5.92 -8.09 8.23
CA ASP A 93 6.05 -8.67 6.89
C ASP A 93 6.42 -7.57 5.87
N SER A 94 7.59 -7.71 5.27
CA SER A 94 8.13 -6.74 4.31
C SER A 94 7.45 -6.78 2.96
N ARG A 95 6.65 -7.82 2.67
CA ARG A 95 5.98 -8.03 1.37
C ARG A 95 4.48 -7.80 1.42
N LEU A 96 3.92 -7.47 2.57
CA LEU A 96 2.50 -7.22 2.71
C LEU A 96 2.21 -5.73 2.60
N ASN A 97 1.19 -5.32 1.85
CA ASN A 97 0.75 -3.92 1.90
C ASN A 97 0.15 -3.56 3.26
N ASN A 98 0.10 -2.25 3.55
CA ASN A 98 -0.77 -1.77 4.63
C ASN A 98 -2.21 -2.10 4.26
N HIS A 99 -2.97 -2.61 5.22
CA HIS A 99 -4.34 -3.04 5.01
C HIS A 99 -5.14 -2.81 6.29
N GLN A 100 -6.45 -2.75 6.12
CA GLN A 100 -7.40 -2.81 7.22
C GLN A 100 -8.33 -4.00 6.96
N GLN A 101 -8.51 -4.87 7.94
CA GLN A 101 -9.22 -6.13 7.79
C GLN A 101 -10.68 -5.98 7.30
N LEU A 102 -11.47 -5.13 7.94
CA LEU A 102 -12.86 -4.86 7.58
C LEU A 102 -12.95 -4.35 6.13
N GLN A 103 -12.15 -3.35 5.77
CA GLN A 103 -12.08 -2.79 4.43
C GLN A 103 -11.67 -3.84 3.40
N LEU A 104 -10.68 -4.68 3.70
CA LEU A 104 -10.24 -5.77 2.82
C LEU A 104 -11.33 -6.83 2.64
N GLN A 105 -12.06 -7.21 3.68
CA GLN A 105 -13.09 -8.26 3.61
C GLN A 105 -14.41 -7.78 3.00
N GLU A 106 -14.72 -6.48 3.08
CA GLU A 106 -15.87 -5.88 2.38
C GLU A 106 -15.53 -5.58 0.91
N TRP A 107 -14.38 -4.95 0.65
CA TRP A 107 -13.97 -4.55 -0.70
C TRP A 107 -13.47 -5.73 -1.54
N ARG A 108 -12.85 -6.72 -0.89
CA ARG A 108 -12.34 -7.95 -1.48
C ARG A 108 -11.42 -7.71 -2.68
N ALA A 109 -10.62 -6.65 -2.65
CA ALA A 109 -9.58 -6.41 -3.65
C ALA A 109 -8.37 -5.72 -3.02
N ASN A 110 -7.28 -5.60 -3.78
CA ASN A 110 -6.11 -4.85 -3.35
C ASN A 110 -6.52 -3.39 -3.08
N CYS A 111 -6.08 -2.87 -1.95
CA CYS A 111 -6.24 -1.47 -1.56
C CYS A 111 -4.92 -0.96 -1.01
N ASP A 112 -4.47 0.13 -1.61
CA ASP A 112 -3.34 0.91 -1.11
C ASP A 112 -3.87 1.92 -0.09
N ILE A 113 -3.72 1.59 1.19
CA ILE A 113 -4.24 2.41 2.31
C ILE A 113 -3.08 3.05 3.05
N GLN A 114 -3.19 4.36 3.25
CA GLN A 114 -2.27 5.14 4.06
C GLN A 114 -3.06 6.03 5.04
N VAL A 115 -2.63 6.05 6.30
CA VAL A 115 -3.16 7.02 7.27
C VAL A 115 -2.50 8.37 7.01
N VAL A 116 -3.31 9.39 6.78
CA VAL A 116 -2.88 10.76 6.53
C VAL A 116 -3.20 11.60 7.76
N ILE A 117 -2.16 12.18 8.38
CA ILE A 117 -2.28 13.01 9.59
C ILE A 117 -1.76 14.43 9.38
N ASP A 118 -1.36 14.76 8.17
CA ASP A 118 -0.75 16.02 7.81
C ASP A 118 -1.39 16.54 6.51
N HIS A 119 -1.59 17.85 6.43
CA HIS A 119 -2.19 18.50 5.28
C HIS A 119 -1.31 18.41 4.03
N TYR A 120 0.02 18.43 4.15
CA TYR A 120 0.94 18.36 3.00
C TYR A 120 0.69 17.13 2.10
N PRO A 121 0.76 15.88 2.61
CA PRO A 121 0.48 14.70 1.80
C PRO A 121 -0.97 14.63 1.31
N CYS A 122 -1.93 15.21 2.05
CA CYS A 122 -3.33 15.29 1.61
C CYS A 122 -3.47 16.17 0.35
N VAL A 123 -2.95 17.40 0.40
CA VAL A 123 -2.96 18.34 -0.72
C VAL A 123 -2.17 17.77 -1.89
N GLU A 124 -0.98 17.23 -1.66
CA GLU A 124 -0.16 16.61 -2.71
C GLU A 124 -0.91 15.49 -3.43
N TYR A 125 -1.62 14.64 -2.68
CA TYR A 125 -2.44 13.58 -3.26
C TYR A 125 -3.58 14.16 -4.10
N LEU A 126 -4.38 15.07 -3.55
CA LEU A 126 -5.52 15.68 -4.26
C LEU A 126 -5.07 16.40 -5.54
N THR A 127 -4.00 17.20 -5.46
CA THR A 127 -3.46 17.94 -6.62
C THR A 127 -2.97 16.99 -7.71
N LYS A 128 -2.30 15.88 -7.36
CA LYS A 128 -1.87 14.88 -8.36
C LYS A 128 -3.05 14.31 -9.13
N TYR A 129 -4.17 14.03 -8.47
CA TYR A 129 -5.35 13.46 -9.13
C TYR A 129 -6.16 14.50 -9.90
N ALA A 130 -6.28 15.72 -9.38
CA ALA A 130 -6.88 16.83 -10.11
C ALA A 130 -6.11 17.12 -11.40
N ALA A 131 -4.77 17.19 -11.34
CA ALA A 131 -3.92 17.44 -12.49
C ALA A 131 -3.96 16.30 -13.53
N LYS A 132 -4.08 15.04 -13.09
CA LYS A 132 -4.28 13.91 -14.01
C LYS A 132 -5.56 14.07 -14.84
N GLY A 133 -6.64 14.56 -14.22
CA GLY A 133 -7.90 14.83 -14.91
C GLY A 133 -7.78 15.93 -15.98
N LEU A 134 -6.91 16.92 -15.75
CA LEU A 134 -6.68 18.03 -16.68
C LEU A 134 -5.79 17.66 -17.88
N ILE A 135 -4.94 16.63 -17.76
CA ILE A 135 -4.07 16.16 -18.85
C ILE A 135 -4.80 15.16 -19.76
N ALA A 136 -5.93 14.62 -19.31
CA ALA A 136 -6.70 13.60 -20.03
C ALA A 136 -7.96 14.13 -20.75
N GLY A 137 -8.20 15.45 -20.72
CA GLY A 137 -9.23 16.14 -21.51
C GLY A 137 -8.60 16.97 -22.61
#